data_AF-A0A3M5KBF8-F1
#
_entry.id   AF-A0A3M5KBF8-F1
#
_cell.length_a   1.000
_cell.length_b   1.000
_cell.length_c   1.000
_cell.angle_alpha   90.00
_cell.angle_beta   90.00
_cell.angle_gamma   90.00
#
_symmetry.space_group_name_H-M   'P 1'
#
loop_
_entity.id
_entity.type
_entity.pdbx_description
1 polymer ?
#
loop_
_entity_poly.entity_id
_entity_poly.type
_entity_poly.pdbx_seq_one_letter_code
_entity_poly.pdbx_strand_id
1 'polypeptide(L)' 'MDEEMKKQMQLRITTQEQELLRKKSIEINKMLLKQGQSPMEDPKLLHKILEKSIPYARVGESGEIVIDPE' A
#
# COMPACT_ATOMS: atom_id res chain seq x y z
N MET A 1 -3.57 -16.00 -28.32
CA MET A 1 -2.21 -15.66 -27.90
C MET A 1 -2.21 -14.17 -27.67
N ASP A 2 -2.37 -13.63 -26.47
CA ASP A 2 -2.22 -14.21 -25.13
C ASP A 2 -3.26 -13.57 -24.21
N GLU A 3 -4.24 -14.35 -23.74
CA GLU A 3 -4.88 -14.00 -22.46
C GLU A 3 -3.86 -14.35 -21.39
N GLU A 4 -2.95 -13.41 -21.13
CA GLU A 4 -2.13 -13.41 -19.94
C GLU A 4 -3.11 -13.32 -18.75
N MET A 5 -3.57 -14.49 -18.28
CA MET A 5 -4.38 -14.64 -17.08
C MET A 5 -3.76 -13.74 -16.04
N LYS A 6 -4.44 -12.65 -15.67
CA LYS A 6 -4.05 -11.78 -14.55
C LYS A 6 -3.86 -12.68 -13.35
N LYS A 7 -2.61 -13.06 -13.08
CA LYS A 7 -2.27 -13.95 -11.99
C LYS A 7 -2.56 -13.16 -10.73
N GLN A 8 -3.73 -13.42 -10.13
CA GLN A 8 -4.10 -12.81 -8.87
C GLN A 8 -3.18 -13.38 -7.79
N MET A 9 -2.15 -12.62 -7.45
CA MET A 9 -1.31 -12.90 -6.29
C MET A 9 -2.12 -12.55 -5.04
N GLN A 10 -2.46 -13.55 -4.24
CA GLN A 10 -3.04 -13.35 -2.92
C GLN A 10 -1.90 -13.14 -1.92
N LEU A 11 -1.74 -11.91 -1.43
CA LEU A 11 -0.79 -11.60 -0.37
C LEU A 11 -1.40 -11.98 0.98
N ARG A 12 -0.70 -12.83 1.73
CA ARG A 12 -1.03 -13.08 3.14
C ARG A 12 -0.44 -11.96 3.97
N ILE A 13 -1.32 -11.16 4.56
CA ILE A 13 -0.97 -10.12 5.52
C ILE A 13 -1.12 -10.67 6.93
N THR A 14 -0.15 -10.39 7.78
CA THR A 14 -0.15 -10.73 9.21
C THR A 14 -1.13 -9.86 9.98
N THR A 15 -1.53 -10.31 11.17
CA THR A 15 -2.39 -9.52 12.07
C THR A 15 -1.77 -8.16 12.41
N GLN A 16 -0.44 -8.11 12.57
CA GLN A 16 0.27 -6.86 12.84
C GLN A 16 0.19 -5.89 11.65
N GLU A 17 0.42 -6.38 10.42
CA GLU A 17 0.29 -5.57 9.21
C GLU A 17 -1.15 -5.07 8.99
N GLN A 18 -2.14 -5.91 9.25
CA GLN A 18 -3.56 -5.52 9.19
C GLN A 18 -3.86 -4.36 10.15
N GLU A 19 -3.35 -4.43 11.39
CA GLU A 19 -3.60 -3.37 12.37
C GLU A 19 -2.87 -2.07 12.02
N LEU A 20 -1.63 -2.17 11.52
CA LEU A 20 -0.88 -1.00 11.02
C LEU A 20 -1.61 -0.34 9.85
N LEU A 21 -2.09 -1.14 8.89
CA LEU A 21 -2.88 -0.67 7.76
C LEU A 21 -4.17 0.02 8.22
N ARG A 22 -4.90 -0.58 9.16
CA ARG A 22 -6.14 0.00 9.71
C ARG A 22 -5.89 1.34 10.40
N LYS A 23 -4.82 1.44 11.20
CA LYS A 23 -4.43 2.71 11.85
C LYS A 23 -4.11 3.78 10.81
N LYS A 24 -3.33 3.43 9.79
CA LYS A 24 -2.98 4.35 8.70
C LYS A 24 -4.21 4.75 7.87
N SER A 25 -5.14 3.83 7.65
CA SER A 25 -6.42 4.08 6.98
C SER A 25 -7.27 5.10 7.72
N ILE A 26 -7.41 4.97 9.04
CA ILE A 26 -8.12 5.96 9.86
C ILE A 26 -7.46 7.34 9.76
N GLU A 27 -6.13 7.41 9.82
CA GLU A 27 -5.37 8.65 9.70
C GLU A 27 -5.60 9.34 8.35
N ILE A 28 -5.45 8.59 7.25
CA ILE A 28 -5.63 9.10 5.88
C ILE A 28 -7.09 9.49 5.64
N ASN A 29 -8.05 8.67 6.06
CA ASN A 29 -9.47 8.95 5.87
C ASN A 29 -9.90 10.22 6.62
N LYS A 30 -9.33 10.50 7.80
CA LYS A 30 -9.55 11.79 8.48
C LYS A 30 -9.05 12.97 7.64
N MET A 31 -7.92 12.83 6.94
CA MET A 31 -7.41 13.88 6.05
C MET A 31 -8.28 14.03 4.79
N LEU A 32 -8.68 12.93 4.16
CA LEU A 32 -9.57 12.92 3.00
C LEU A 32 -10.91 13.60 3.30
N LEU A 33 -11.53 13.25 4.42
CA LEU A 33 -12.79 13.87 4.87
C LEU A 33 -12.63 15.38 5.08
N LYS A 34 -11.52 15.84 5.67
CA LYS A 34 -11.21 17.27 5.80
C LYS A 34 -11.06 17.98 4.46
N GLN A 35 -10.64 17.26 3.42
CA GLN A 35 -10.51 17.75 2.05
C GLN A 35 -11.81 17.59 1.24
N GLY A 36 -12.92 17.16 1.86
CA GLY A 36 -14.18 16.91 1.16
C GLY A 36 -14.18 15.67 0.26
N GLN A 37 -13.17 14.80 0.39
CA GLN A 37 -13.03 13.57 -0.37
C GLN A 37 -13.64 12.37 0.38
N SER A 38 -14.07 11.37 -0.39
CA SER A 38 -14.58 10.12 0.17
C SER A 38 -13.45 9.30 0.82
N PRO A 39 -13.72 8.64 1.96
CA PRO A 39 -12.76 7.74 2.58
C PRO A 39 -12.49 6.52 1.69
N MET A 40 -11.32 5.92 1.86
CA MET A 40 -10.89 4.72 1.15
C MET A 40 -10.96 3.49 2.06
N GLU A 41 -11.20 2.33 1.45
CA GLU A 41 -11.14 1.03 2.12
C GLU A 41 -9.70 0.55 2.31
N ASP A 42 -9.45 -0.24 3.36
CA ASP A 42 -8.11 -0.72 3.72
C ASP A 42 -7.38 -1.45 2.57
N PRO A 43 -8.01 -2.39 1.82
CA PRO A 43 -7.32 -3.06 0.71
C PRO A 43 -6.99 -2.11 -0.45
N LYS A 44 -7.87 -1.14 -0.73
CA LYS A 44 -7.64 -0.13 -1.76
C LYS A 44 -6.48 0.78 -1.37
N LEU A 45 -6.42 1.17 -0.10
CA LEU A 45 -5.31 1.95 0.44
C LEU A 45 -3.99 1.18 0.30
N LEU A 46 -3.97 -0.10 0.67
CA LEU A 46 -2.77 -0.94 0.55
C LEU A 46 -2.28 -1.03 -0.90
N HIS A 47 -3.19 -1.26 -1.85
CA HIS A 47 -2.84 -1.27 -3.28
C HIS A 47 -2.20 0.05 -3.72
N LYS A 48 -2.79 1.18 -3.34
CA LYS A 48 -2.28 2.51 -3.70
C LYS A 48 -0.92 2.82 -3.07
N ILE A 49 -0.70 2.36 -1.83
CA ILE A 49 0.61 2.49 -1.17
C ILE A 49 1.65 1.67 -1.93
N LEU A 50 1.35 0.41 -2.26
CA LEU A 50 2.28 -0.46 -2.99
C LEU A 50 2.64 0.10 -4.36
N GLU A 51 1.64 0.57 -5.12
CA GLU A 51 1.84 1.18 -6.43
C GLU A 51 2.78 2.39 -6.37
N LYS A 52 2.63 3.22 -5.32
CA LYS A 52 3.53 4.35 -5.08
C LYS A 52 4.90 3.91 -4.57
N SER A 53 5.00 2.91 -3.71
CA SER A 53 6.27 2.54 -3.06
C SER A 53 7.19 1.73 -3.94
N ILE A 54 6.67 0.89 -4.84
CA ILE A 54 7.49 0.00 -5.67
C ILE A 54 8.52 0.76 -6.53
N PRO A 55 8.17 1.87 -7.21
CA PRO A 55 9.14 2.66 -7.97
C PRO A 55 10.27 3.28 -7.14
N TYR A 56 9.99 3.60 -5.87
CA TYR A 56 10.98 4.18 -4.95
C TYR A 56 11.67 3.12 -4.09
N ALA A 57 11.37 1.84 -4.30
CA ALA A 57 12.01 0.75 -3.57
C ALA A 57 13.40 0.49 -4.15
N ARG A 58 14.43 0.59 -3.31
CA ARG A 58 15.81 0.25 -3.65
C ARG A 58 16.44 -0.62 -2.58
N VAL A 59 17.56 -1.24 -2.95
CA VAL A 59 18.42 -1.98 -2.02
C VAL A 59 19.40 -1.00 -1.36
N GLY A 60 19.41 -0.98 -0.04
CA GLY A 60 20.37 -0.23 0.76
C GLY A 60 21.74 -0.90 0.82
N GLU A 61 22.70 -0.22 1.46
CA GLU A 61 24.10 -0.66 1.49
C GLU A 61 24.31 -1.99 2.24
N SER A 62 23.39 -2.33 3.17
CA SER A 62 23.43 -3.59 3.92
C SER A 62 22.51 -4.67 3.35
N GLY A 63 21.92 -4.44 2.17
CA GLY A 63 20.99 -5.37 1.53
C GLY A 63 19.53 -5.26 2.02
N GLU A 64 19.24 -4.25 2.85
CA GLU A 64 17.89 -3.94 3.30
C GLU A 64 17.06 -3.27 2.19
N ILE A 65 15.74 -3.49 2.20
CA ILE A 65 14.84 -2.80 1.28
C ILE A 65 14.43 -1.47 1.90
N VAL A 66 14.76 -0.37 1.22
CA VAL A 66 14.34 0.99 1.61
C VAL A 66 13.42 1.58 0.55
N ILE A 67 12.48 2.41 0.99
CA ILE A 67 11.61 3.20 0.11
C ILE A 67 12.07 4.64 0.25
N ASP A 68 12.59 5.22 -0.84
CA ASP A 68 12.99 6.63 -0.84
C ASP A 68 11.76 7.55 -0.83
N PRO A 69 11.83 8.74 -0.21
CA PRO A 69 10.77 9.72 -0.30
C PRO A 69 10.65 10.27 -1.73
N GLU A 70 9.41 10.43 -2.20
CA GLU A 70 9.04 11.16 -3.42
C GLU A 70 9.40 12.65 -3.31
#